data_AF-A0A395JEB6-F1
#
_entry.id   AF-A0A395JEB6-F1
#
_cell.length_a   1.000
_cell.length_b   1.000
_cell.length_c   1.000
_cell.angle_alpha   90.00
_cell.angle_beta   90.00
_cell.angle_gamma   90.00
#
_symmetry.space_group_name_H-M   'P 1'
#
loop_
_entity.id
_entity.type
_entity.pdbx_description
1 polymer ?
#
loop_
_entity_poly.entity_id
_entity_poly.type
_entity_poly.pdbx_seq_one_letter_code
_entity_poly.pdbx_strand_id
1 'polypeptide(L)'
;MAYAEGVEHDPSNEAIQEFIDVTYDEPEISWKAILEIMSRGPNERVIGALSAGPLEDIIHYHGDAFIERIEEQARNDPSFRHLLGGVWRGGSIEIWNRVIKARNYKSW
;
A
#
# COMPACT_ATOMS: atom_id res chain seq x y z
N MET A 1 -9.59 -10.69 38.63
CA MET A 1 -9.21 -9.89 37.46
C MET A 1 -8.90 -10.86 36.34
N ALA A 2 -9.83 -11.06 35.42
CA ALA A 2 -9.67 -12.02 34.33
C ALA A 2 -8.73 -11.41 33.27
N TYR A 3 -7.59 -12.05 33.02
CA TYR A 3 -6.83 -11.82 31.80
C TYR A 3 -7.61 -12.49 30.67
N ALA A 4 -7.96 -11.71 29.64
CA ALA A 4 -8.70 -12.22 28.49
C ALA A 4 -7.88 -13.30 27.78
N GLU A 5 -8.50 -14.46 27.62
CA GLU A 5 -8.01 -15.58 26.82
C GLU A 5 -8.01 -15.23 25.32
N GLY A 6 -7.01 -15.73 24.60
CA GLY A 6 -7.09 -16.01 23.18
C GLY A 6 -6.88 -14.81 22.23
N VAL A 7 -5.65 -14.30 22.14
CA VAL A 7 -5.23 -13.71 20.86
C VAL A 7 -4.87 -14.90 19.97
N GLU A 8 -5.80 -15.32 19.12
CA GLU A 8 -5.51 -16.30 18.08
C GLU A 8 -4.34 -15.75 17.23
N HIS A 9 -3.27 -16.52 17.16
CA HIS A 9 -2.10 -16.18 16.37
C HIS A 9 -2.44 -16.36 14.88
N ASP A 10 -2.95 -15.30 14.27
CA ASP A 10 -3.30 -15.26 12.85
C ASP A 10 -2.01 -15.28 12.00
N PRO A 11 -1.68 -16.40 11.31
CA PRO A 11 -0.46 -16.50 10.51
C PRO A 11 -0.42 -15.45 9.39
N SER A 12 -1.57 -14.88 9.01
CA SER A 12 -1.62 -13.78 8.05
C SER A 12 -1.06 -12.48 8.63
N ASN A 13 -1.16 -12.24 9.94
CA ASN A 13 -0.59 -11.05 10.57
C ASN A 13 0.93 -11.12 10.66
N GLU A 14 1.51 -12.30 10.90
CA GLU A 14 2.97 -12.48 10.84
C GLU A 14 3.51 -12.34 9.41
N ALA A 15 2.83 -12.93 8.43
CA ALA A 15 3.20 -12.76 7.03
C ALA A 15 3.10 -11.30 6.58
N ILE A 16 2.12 -10.54 7.10
CA ILE A 16 2.02 -9.09 6.90
C ILE A 16 3.22 -8.38 7.51
N GLN A 17 3.64 -8.73 8.73
CA GLN A 17 4.77 -8.09 9.40
C GLN A 17 6.11 -8.39 8.72
N GLU A 18 6.33 -9.63 8.30
CA GLU A 18 7.53 -10.03 7.54
C GLU A 18 7.58 -9.35 6.17
N PHE A 19 6.43 -9.12 5.53
CA PHE A 19 6.33 -8.35 4.29
C PHE A 19 6.65 -6.85 4.51
N ILE A 20 6.24 -6.27 5.64
CA ILE A 20 6.54 -4.88 6.01
C ILE A 20 8.06 -4.66 6.15
N ASP A 21 8.80 -5.60 6.73
CA ASP A 21 10.25 -5.47 6.92
C ASP A 21 11.03 -5.53 5.58
N VAL A 22 10.54 -6.26 4.58
CA VAL A 22 11.12 -6.32 3.22
C VAL A 22 10.95 -4.99 2.45
N THR A 23 9.90 -4.22 2.75
CA THR A 23 9.55 -2.99 2.02
C THR A 23 10.60 -1.89 2.07
N TYR A 24 11.40 -1.85 3.14
CA TYR A 24 12.39 -0.80 3.33
C TYR A 24 13.61 -1.01 2.42
N ASP A 25 14.14 -2.24 2.38
CA ASP A 25 15.37 -2.57 1.67
C ASP A 25 15.14 -2.99 0.21
N GLU A 26 13.96 -3.53 -0.11
CA GLU A 26 13.65 -4.05 -1.46
C GLU A 26 12.33 -3.48 -2.03
N PRO A 27 12.24 -2.15 -2.28
CA PRO A 27 11.00 -1.50 -2.70
C PRO A 27 10.45 -2.02 -4.04
N GLU A 28 11.31 -2.53 -4.93
CA GLU A 28 10.87 -3.15 -6.18
C GLU A 28 10.16 -4.50 -5.98
N ILE A 29 10.61 -5.30 -5.01
CA ILE A 29 9.94 -6.56 -4.68
C ILE A 29 8.57 -6.25 -4.08
N SER A 30 8.52 -5.33 -3.12
CA SER A 30 7.26 -4.93 -2.49
C SER A 30 6.28 -4.33 -3.49
N TRP A 31 6.74 -3.48 -4.41
CA TRP A 31 5.90 -2.98 -5.49
C TRP A 31 5.29 -4.10 -6.33
N LYS A 32 6.09 -5.05 -6.80
CA LYS A 32 5.61 -6.20 -7.60
C LYS A 32 4.63 -7.05 -6.83
N ALA A 33 4.89 -7.29 -5.55
CA ALA A 33 4.00 -8.07 -4.70
C ALA A 33 2.67 -7.36 -4.44
N ILE A 34 2.65 -6.04 -4.22
CA ILE A 34 1.40 -5.25 -4.14
C ILE A 34 0.57 -5.47 -5.41
N LEU A 35 1.18 -5.29 -6.59
CA LEU A 35 0.47 -5.45 -7.87
C LEU A 35 -0.04 -6.88 -8.08
N GLU A 36 0.77 -7.89 -7.76
CA GLU A 36 0.38 -9.30 -7.87
C GLU A 36 -0.79 -9.63 -6.95
N ILE A 37 -0.75 -9.17 -5.69
CA ILE A 37 -1.85 -9.39 -4.74
C ILE A 37 -3.11 -8.68 -5.21
N MET A 38 -3.01 -7.42 -5.66
CA MET A 38 -4.14 -6.68 -6.20
C MET A 38 -4.76 -7.35 -7.42
N SER A 39 -3.95 -7.98 -8.28
CA SER A 39 -4.43 -8.69 -9.47
C SER A 39 -5.34 -9.89 -9.14
N ARG A 40 -5.24 -10.42 -7.91
CA ARG A 40 -6.05 -11.54 -7.41
C ARG A 40 -7.38 -11.12 -6.80
N GLY A 41 -7.72 -9.83 -6.81
CA GLY A 41 -8.97 -9.30 -6.27
C GLY A 41 -9.12 -9.54 -4.76
N PRO A 42 -8.18 -9.03 -3.93
CA PRO A 42 -8.20 -9.27 -2.49
C PRO A 42 -9.40 -8.58 -1.83
N ASN A 43 -9.77 -9.03 -0.63
CA ASN A 43 -10.81 -8.39 0.16
C ASN A 43 -10.33 -7.07 0.79
N GLU A 44 -11.27 -6.26 1.30
CA GLU A 44 -10.98 -4.94 1.88
C GLU A 44 -9.99 -4.97 3.07
N ARG A 45 -9.95 -6.06 3.85
CA ARG A 45 -8.97 -6.19 4.95
C ARG A 45 -7.54 -6.23 4.40
N VAL A 46 -7.31 -7.01 3.35
CA VAL A 46 -6.01 -7.11 2.68
C VAL A 46 -5.67 -5.81 1.95
N ILE A 47 -6.64 -5.18 1.28
CA ILE A 47 -6.45 -3.86 0.65
C ILE A 47 -5.99 -2.84 1.71
N GLY A 48 -6.69 -2.75 2.84
CA GLY A 48 -6.30 -1.85 3.93
C GLY A 48 -4.90 -2.10 4.47
N ALA A 49 -4.52 -3.38 4.63
CA ALA A 49 -3.17 -3.76 5.06
C ALA A 49 -2.09 -3.35 4.05
N LEU A 50 -2.35 -3.51 2.74
CA LEU A 50 -1.43 -3.08 1.68
C LEU A 50 -1.31 -1.55 1.60
N SER A 51 -2.42 -0.82 1.81
CA SER A 51 -2.45 0.64 1.77
C SER A 51 -1.69 1.27 2.92
N ALA A 52 -1.99 0.89 4.16
CA ALA A 52 -1.45 1.50 5.38
C ALA A 52 -0.14 0.84 5.85
N GLY A 53 0.54 0.14 4.94
CA GLY A 53 1.84 -0.47 5.19
C GLY A 53 2.71 -0.34 3.95
N PRO A 54 2.85 -1.39 3.13
CA PRO A 54 3.88 -1.44 2.10
C PRO A 54 3.74 -0.35 1.02
N LEU A 55 2.53 0.04 0.61
CA LEU A 55 2.38 1.14 -0.35
C LEU A 55 2.69 2.51 0.28
N GLU A 56 2.32 2.70 1.55
CA GLU A 56 2.66 3.90 2.32
C GLU A 56 4.17 4.03 2.49
N ASP A 57 4.86 2.94 2.83
CA ASP A 57 6.32 2.92 3.00
C ASP A 57 7.05 3.22 1.69
N ILE A 58 6.58 2.67 0.55
CA ILE A 58 7.12 3.03 -0.77
C ILE A 58 6.95 4.54 -1.02
N ILE A 59 5.80 5.13 -0.71
CA ILE A 59 5.57 6.57 -0.90
C ILE A 59 6.45 7.40 0.06
N HIS A 60 6.59 6.94 1.30
CA HIS A 60 7.32 7.67 2.34
C HIS A 60 8.82 7.70 2.07
N TYR A 61 9.41 6.54 1.80
CA TYR A 61 10.86 6.38 1.70
C TYR A 61 11.38 6.43 0.27
N HIS A 62 10.57 6.02 -0.71
CA HIS A 62 10.99 5.83 -2.10
C HIS A 62 10.15 6.63 -3.10
N GLY A 63 9.37 7.61 -2.61
CA GLY A 63 8.40 8.35 -3.41
C GLY A 63 8.97 8.99 -4.67
N ASP A 64 10.18 9.56 -4.60
CA ASP A 64 10.83 10.20 -5.76
C ASP A 64 11.09 9.22 -6.91
N ALA A 65 11.36 7.94 -6.61
CA ALA A 65 11.60 6.90 -7.61
C ALA A 65 10.31 6.24 -8.12
N PHE A 66 9.23 6.26 -7.33
CA PHE A 66 8.00 5.50 -7.63
C PHE A 66 6.81 6.36 -8.07
N ILE A 67 6.85 7.68 -7.90
CA ILE A 67 5.66 8.51 -8.09
C ILE A 67 5.08 8.46 -9.52
N GLU A 68 5.93 8.39 -10.55
CA GLU A 68 5.45 8.28 -11.93
C GLU A 68 4.70 6.96 -12.18
N ARG A 69 5.22 5.86 -11.61
CA ARG A 69 4.60 4.52 -11.69
C ARG A 69 3.29 4.47 -10.92
N ILE A 70 3.24 5.12 -9.76
CA ILE A 70 2.01 5.24 -8.96
C ILE A 70 0.93 5.99 -9.74
N GLU A 71 1.28 7.12 -10.37
CA GLU A 71 0.35 7.89 -11.20
C GLU A 71 -0.13 7.10 -12.42
N GLU A 72 0.77 6.38 -13.08
CA GLU A 72 0.44 5.53 -14.22
C GLU A 72 -0.50 4.38 -13.82
N GLN A 73 -0.15 3.64 -12.77
CA GLN A 73 -0.98 2.54 -12.30
C GLN A 73 -2.37 3.04 -11.86
N ALA A 74 -2.43 4.14 -11.11
CA ALA A 74 -3.70 4.72 -10.69
C ALA A 74 -4.57 5.20 -11.86
N ARG A 75 -3.96 5.62 -12.98
CA ARG A 75 -4.69 6.01 -14.19
C ARG A 75 -5.32 4.80 -14.87
N ASN A 76 -4.60 3.70 -14.95
CA ASN A 76 -4.97 2.52 -15.72
C ASN A 76 -5.76 1.47 -14.93
N ASP A 77 -5.68 1.50 -13.60
CA ASP A 77 -6.26 0.48 -12.71
C ASP A 77 -7.11 1.14 -11.61
N PRO A 78 -8.45 1.11 -11.74
CA PRO A 78 -9.37 1.62 -10.73
C PRO A 78 -9.23 0.93 -9.36
N SER A 79 -8.87 -0.35 -9.31
CA SER A 79 -8.66 -1.09 -8.06
C SER A 79 -7.40 -0.59 -7.34
N PHE A 80 -6.33 -0.33 -8.08
CA PHE A 80 -5.14 0.32 -7.52
C PHE A 80 -5.44 1.76 -7.06
N ARG A 81 -6.30 2.50 -7.78
CA ARG A 81 -6.75 3.82 -7.34
C ARG A 81 -7.53 3.76 -6.02
N HIS A 82 -8.35 2.73 -5.83
CA HIS A 82 -9.03 2.45 -4.56
C HIS A 82 -8.02 2.16 -3.44
N LEU A 83 -7.02 1.31 -3.70
CA LEU A 83 -5.91 1.03 -2.78
C LEU A 83 -5.20 2.32 -2.33
N LEU A 84 -4.93 3.27 -3.25
CA LEU A 84 -4.31 4.56 -2.89
C LEU A 84 -5.15 5.40 -1.91
N GLY A 85 -6.46 5.18 -1.84
CA GLY A 85 -7.37 5.86 -0.92
C GLY A 85 -7.09 5.55 0.56
N GLY A 86 -6.52 4.38 0.87
CA GLY A 86 -6.20 3.95 2.23
C GLY A 86 -4.83 4.39 2.75
N VAL A 87 -3.99 4.99 1.92
CA VAL A 87 -2.61 5.39 2.30
C VAL A 87 -2.64 6.64 3.20
N TRP A 88 -1.79 6.71 4.23
CA TRP A 88 -1.65 7.90 5.06
C TRP A 88 -0.61 8.85 4.51
N ARG A 89 -0.60 10.09 5.02
CA ARG A 89 0.33 11.12 4.54
C ARG A 89 1.78 10.74 4.83
N GLY A 90 2.60 10.67 3.77
CA GLY A 90 4.03 10.41 3.85
C GLY A 90 4.83 11.09 2.73
N GLY A 91 6.16 10.99 2.81
CA GLY A 91 7.08 11.53 1.82
C GLY A 91 7.17 13.07 1.82
N SER A 92 7.78 13.62 0.77
CA SER A 92 7.87 15.07 0.59
C SER A 92 6.51 15.69 0.28
N ILE A 93 6.35 16.99 0.52
CA ILE A 93 5.11 17.72 0.17
C ILE A 93 4.77 17.62 -1.32
N GLU A 94 5.80 17.57 -2.18
CA GLU A 94 5.63 17.45 -3.63
C GLU A 94 5.08 16.08 -4.00
N ILE A 95 5.70 15.01 -3.51
CA ILE A 95 5.25 13.63 -3.72
C ILE A 95 3.83 13.45 -3.20
N TRP A 96 3.56 13.93 -1.98
CA TRP A 96 2.23 13.80 -1.40
C TRP A 96 1.13 14.49 -2.21
N ASN A 97 1.41 15.69 -2.75
CA ASN A 97 0.47 16.39 -3.61
C ASN A 97 0.17 15.61 -4.91
N ARG A 98 1.17 14.91 -5.46
CA ARG A 98 0.99 14.04 -6.63
C ARG A 98 0.16 12.79 -6.29
N VAL A 99 0.39 12.18 -5.13
CA VAL A 99 -0.45 11.07 -4.62
C VAL A 99 -1.91 11.50 -4.48
N ILE A 100 -2.19 12.67 -3.91
CA ILE A 100 -3.57 13.20 -3.80
C ILE A 100 -4.22 13.36 -5.18
N LYS A 101 -3.48 13.82 -6.19
CA LYS A 101 -3.99 13.93 -7.55
C LYS A 101 -4.29 12.57 -8.15
N ALA A 102 -3.41 11.59 -7.96
CA ALA A 102 -3.59 10.22 -8.45
C ALA A 102 -4.86 9.55 -7.87
N ARG A 103 -5.14 9.76 -6.58
CA ARG A 103 -6.39 9.27 -5.92
C ARG A 103 -7.66 9.77 -6.61
N ASN A 104 -7.65 11.03 -7.02
CA ASN A 104 -8.82 11.73 -7.51
C ASN A 104 -8.93 11.72 -9.04
N TYR A 105 -8.13 10.92 -9.74
CA TYR A 105 -8.15 10.89 -11.19
C TYR A 105 -9.53 10.43 -11.70
N LYS A 106 -10.22 11.32 -12.43
CA LYS A 106 -11.43 11.02 -13.20
C LYS A 106 -11.04 11.03 -14.67
N SER A 107 -11.21 9.91 -15.36
CA SER A 107 -11.12 9.86 -16.82
C SER A 107 -12.22 10.76 -17.40
N TRP A 108 -11.82 11.67 -18.29
CA TRP A 108 -12.69 12.59 -19.01
C TRP A 108 -13.69 11.85 -19.92
#